data_AF-A0A833S2D1-F1
#
_entry.id   AF-A0A833S2D1-F1
#
_cell.length_a   1.000
_cell.length_b   1.000
_cell.length_c   1.000
_cell.angle_alpha   90.00
_cell.angle_beta   90.00
_cell.angle_gamma   90.00
#
_symmetry.space_group_name_H-M   'P 1'
#
loop_
_entity.id
_entity.type
_entity.pdbx_description
1 polymer ?
#
loop_
_entity_poly.entity_id
_entity_poly.type
_entity_poly.pdbx_seq_one_letter_code
_entity_poly.pdbx_strand_id
1 'polypeptide(L)'
;MSLFKTKEWWRTRCGANETFDRHSLLAAPLFGKERHDILVVGSHDGYLRMYKPSSQWVDETKSPTNYKSTDLMIETRLDDCIVDLKTGRGSQDLRLAVLTASKLMVFDVALVEESNEYGLPLGDRCELKIAYEHRLSRFPASLTVGPFGGVRGRDFLCVQCLDGTLLFYEQEVFAFVQATRNRLLAEPIVYVPRYDLFVAASSSWCLECHRHVLATV
;
A
#
# COMPACT_ATOMS: atom_id res chain seq x y z
N MET A 1 -12.09 1.35 -34.82
CA MET A 1 -13.27 1.89 -34.10
C MET A 1 -13.44 1.06 -32.83
N SER A 2 -13.16 1.62 -31.65
CA SER A 2 -13.40 0.90 -30.38
C SER A 2 -14.88 0.98 -30.03
N LEU A 3 -15.54 -0.18 -29.86
CA LEU A 3 -16.96 -0.30 -29.51
C LEU A 3 -17.25 0.27 -28.11
N PHE A 4 -16.25 0.27 -27.22
CA PHE A 4 -16.33 0.82 -25.87
C PHE A 4 -15.31 1.93 -25.70
N LYS A 5 -15.73 3.05 -25.12
CA LYS A 5 -14.86 4.16 -24.73
C LYS A 5 -14.95 4.33 -23.21
N THR A 6 -13.80 4.36 -22.55
CA THR A 6 -13.73 4.76 -21.13
C THR A 6 -14.19 6.20 -21.01
N LYS A 7 -15.17 6.45 -20.13
CA LYS A 7 -15.55 7.81 -19.75
C LYS A 7 -14.60 8.26 -18.64
N GLU A 8 -13.74 9.22 -18.96
CA GLU A 8 -12.87 9.85 -17.97
C GLU A 8 -13.74 10.67 -17.01
N TRP A 9 -13.63 10.40 -15.70
CA TRP A 9 -14.31 11.17 -14.64
C TRP A 9 -13.32 12.00 -13.83
N TRP A 10 -12.11 11.48 -13.65
CA TRP A 10 -11.01 12.14 -12.94
C TRP A 10 -9.68 11.63 -13.50
N ARG A 11 -8.71 12.52 -13.66
CA ARG A 11 -7.36 12.17 -14.12
C ARG A 11 -6.34 13.18 -13.62
N THR A 12 -5.19 12.68 -13.19
CA THR A 12 -4.01 13.49 -12.94
C THR A 12 -2.75 12.80 -13.48
N ARG A 13 -1.63 13.51 -13.46
CA ARG A 13 -0.30 12.97 -13.78
C ARG A 13 0.60 13.14 -12.56
N CYS A 14 1.20 12.05 -12.10
CA CYS A 14 2.15 12.10 -10.99
C CYS A 14 3.53 12.54 -11.50
N GLY A 15 3.99 13.70 -11.02
CA GLY A 15 5.31 14.28 -11.28
C GLY A 15 5.78 14.33 -12.73
N ALA A 16 7.10 14.40 -12.90
CA ALA A 16 7.77 14.51 -14.19
C ALA A 16 8.85 13.42 -14.31
N ASN A 17 8.67 12.50 -15.27
CA ASN A 17 9.57 11.38 -15.56
C ASN A 17 9.78 10.38 -14.41
N GLU A 18 8.85 10.35 -13.45
CA GLU A 18 8.80 9.30 -12.43
C GLU A 18 8.45 7.94 -13.06
N THR A 19 8.91 6.87 -12.41
CA THR A 19 8.61 5.49 -12.81
C THR A 19 7.73 4.80 -11.77
N PHE A 20 6.89 3.88 -12.26
CA PHE A 20 5.87 3.18 -11.50
C PHE A 20 5.71 1.76 -12.02
N ASP A 21 5.22 0.87 -11.16
CA ASP A 21 4.88 -0.49 -11.52
C ASP A 21 3.49 -0.89 -10.98
N ARG A 22 3.21 -2.19 -10.91
CA ARG A 22 1.94 -2.73 -10.40
C ARG A 22 1.73 -2.50 -8.89
N HIS A 23 2.79 -2.23 -8.13
CA HIS A 23 2.77 -2.04 -6.68
C HIS A 23 2.70 -0.56 -6.28
N SER A 24 2.89 0.34 -7.24
CA SER A 24 2.85 1.79 -7.06
C SER A 24 1.48 2.41 -6.80
N LEU A 25 0.36 1.67 -6.94
CA LEU A 25 -1.00 2.20 -6.77
C LEU A 25 -1.80 1.35 -5.78
N LEU A 26 -2.39 2.01 -4.79
CA LEU A 26 -3.24 1.40 -3.77
C LEU A 26 -4.50 2.24 -3.57
N ALA A 27 -5.67 1.63 -3.68
CA ALA A 27 -6.94 2.22 -3.23
C ALA A 27 -7.26 1.68 -1.84
N ALA A 28 -7.45 2.55 -0.84
CA ALA A 28 -7.66 2.10 0.54
C ALA A 28 -8.58 3.03 1.37
N PRO A 29 -9.38 2.47 2.28
CA PRO A 29 -10.25 3.22 3.20
C PRO A 29 -9.48 3.66 4.47
N LEU A 30 -8.44 4.47 4.31
CA LEU A 30 -7.56 4.88 5.42
C LEU A 30 -8.26 5.73 6.50
N PHE A 31 -9.39 6.36 6.18
CA PHE A 31 -10.14 7.24 7.10
C PHE A 31 -11.44 6.63 7.62
N GLY A 32 -11.51 5.30 7.70
CA GLY A 32 -12.66 4.55 8.21
C GLY A 32 -13.71 4.21 7.15
N LYS A 33 -14.62 3.28 7.50
CA LYS A 33 -15.60 2.69 6.57
C LYS A 33 -16.68 3.65 6.07
N GLU A 34 -16.92 4.72 6.81
CA GLU A 34 -17.91 5.75 6.49
C GLU A 34 -17.41 6.72 5.40
N ARG A 35 -16.10 6.75 5.16
CA ARG A 35 -15.46 7.63 4.18
C ARG A 35 -15.05 6.85 2.93
N HIS A 36 -14.97 7.56 1.80
CA HIS A 36 -14.55 6.99 0.52
C HIS A 36 -13.09 6.55 0.54
N ASP A 37 -12.78 5.53 -0.27
CA ASP A 37 -11.41 5.11 -0.54
C ASP A 37 -10.59 6.25 -1.13
N ILE A 38 -9.32 6.29 -0.75
CA ILE A 38 -8.35 7.23 -1.29
C ILE A 38 -7.35 6.49 -2.17
N LEU A 39 -6.76 7.20 -3.12
CA LEU A 39 -5.70 6.68 -3.98
C LEU A 39 -4.35 7.04 -3.38
N VAL A 40 -3.58 6.03 -2.99
CA VAL A 40 -2.19 6.17 -2.56
C VAL A 40 -1.29 5.77 -3.73
N VAL A 41 -0.35 6.65 -4.09
CA VAL A 41 0.59 6.45 -5.19
C VAL A 41 2.01 6.58 -4.67
N GLY A 42 2.83 5.57 -4.94
CA GLY A 42 4.25 5.53 -4.58
C GLY A 42 5.12 5.39 -5.82
N SER A 43 6.05 6.32 -6.00
CA SER A 43 7.02 6.29 -7.10
C SER A 43 8.33 5.62 -6.70
N HIS A 44 9.00 5.02 -7.67
CA HIS A 44 10.38 4.55 -7.51
C HIS A 44 11.39 5.68 -7.27
N ASP A 45 11.02 6.95 -7.52
CA ASP A 45 11.83 8.12 -7.18
C ASP A 45 11.68 8.56 -5.70
N GLY A 46 10.81 7.88 -4.96
CA GLY A 46 10.59 8.09 -3.52
C GLY A 46 9.48 9.06 -3.17
N TYR A 47 8.65 9.47 -4.14
CA TYR A 47 7.48 10.30 -3.88
C TYR A 47 6.27 9.46 -3.46
N LEU A 48 5.70 9.78 -2.30
CA LEU A 48 4.43 9.25 -1.81
C LEU A 48 3.35 10.32 -1.93
N ARG A 49 2.25 10.00 -2.59
CA ARG A 49 1.10 10.90 -2.80
C ARG A 49 -0.19 10.24 -2.40
N MET A 50 -1.10 11.00 -1.80
CA MET A 50 -2.45 10.54 -1.52
C MET A 50 -3.47 11.48 -2.13
N TYR A 51 -4.41 10.91 -2.89
CA TYR A 51 -5.47 11.64 -3.55
C TYR A 51 -6.84 11.22 -3.03
N LYS A 52 -7.73 12.19 -2.85
CA LYS A 52 -9.16 12.00 -2.67
C LYS A 52 -9.88 12.62 -3.87
N PRO A 53 -10.17 11.84 -4.93
CA PRO A 53 -10.87 12.34 -6.10
C PRO A 53 -12.25 12.94 -5.73
N SER A 54 -12.50 14.20 -6.10
CA SER A 54 -13.74 14.91 -5.76
C SER A 54 -14.55 15.37 -6.98
N SER A 55 -14.29 14.78 -8.14
CA SER A 55 -14.87 15.22 -9.42
C SER A 55 -16.40 15.17 -9.42
N GLN A 56 -17.06 16.16 -10.01
CA GLN A 56 -18.51 16.21 -10.12
C GLN A 56 -18.93 16.34 -11.57
N TRP A 57 -20.09 15.79 -11.92
CA TRP A 57 -20.66 15.98 -13.26
C TRP A 57 -21.29 17.37 -13.38
N VAL A 58 -20.91 18.11 -14.40
CA VAL A 58 -21.47 19.45 -14.69
C VAL A 58 -22.42 19.32 -15.88
N ASP A 59 -23.70 19.55 -15.64
CA ASP A 59 -24.74 19.37 -16.66
C ASP A 59 -24.61 20.37 -17.82
N GLU A 60 -24.16 21.60 -17.53
CA GLU A 60 -23.98 22.65 -18.53
C GLU A 60 -22.93 22.29 -19.58
N THR A 61 -21.78 21.78 -19.15
CA THR A 61 -20.67 21.41 -20.03
C THR A 61 -20.72 19.94 -20.47
N LYS A 62 -21.65 19.15 -19.90
CA LYS A 62 -21.76 17.69 -20.07
C LYS A 62 -20.41 16.99 -19.89
N SER A 63 -19.65 17.44 -18.89
CA SER A 63 -18.31 16.95 -18.59
C SER A 63 -18.07 16.90 -17.07
N PRO A 64 -17.15 16.05 -16.59
CA PRO A 64 -16.73 16.10 -15.20
C PRO A 64 -15.89 17.36 -14.92
N THR A 65 -15.85 17.80 -13.66
CA THR A 65 -14.91 18.87 -13.23
C THR A 65 -13.45 18.44 -13.29
N ASN A 66 -13.18 17.14 -13.38
CA ASN A 66 -11.84 16.54 -13.42
C ASN A 66 -11.03 16.86 -12.13
N TYR A 67 -9.71 16.67 -12.19
CA TYR A 67 -8.78 16.89 -11.07
C TYR A 67 -8.71 18.35 -10.62
N LYS A 68 -8.71 18.55 -9.30
CA LYS A 68 -8.44 19.82 -8.63
C LYS A 68 -7.23 19.68 -7.71
N SER A 69 -6.50 20.76 -7.47
CA SER A 69 -5.35 20.75 -6.55
C SER A 69 -5.73 20.29 -5.14
N THR A 70 -6.96 20.56 -4.70
CA THR A 70 -7.53 20.11 -3.42
C THR A 70 -7.74 18.60 -3.33
N ASP A 71 -7.68 17.87 -4.45
CA ASP A 71 -7.77 16.41 -4.44
C ASP A 71 -6.47 15.78 -3.95
N LEU A 72 -5.34 16.49 -3.99
CA LEU A 72 -4.06 16.03 -3.45
C LEU A 72 -4.00 16.36 -1.94
N MET A 73 -4.12 15.33 -1.11
CA MET A 73 -4.17 15.49 0.35
C MET A 73 -2.78 15.64 0.97
N ILE A 74 -1.79 14.92 0.42
CA ILE A 74 -0.38 15.01 0.82
C ILE A 74 0.52 14.59 -0.34
N GLU A 75 1.68 15.23 -0.43
CA GLU A 75 2.83 14.83 -1.22
C GLU A 75 4.07 14.93 -0.34
N THR A 76 4.80 13.83 -0.19
CA THR A 76 6.04 13.79 0.59
C THR A 76 7.09 12.93 -0.11
N ARG A 77 8.36 13.19 0.19
CA ARG A 77 9.51 12.45 -0.35
C ARG A 77 10.14 11.63 0.76
N LEU A 78 10.33 10.33 0.51
CA LEU A 78 10.90 9.36 1.45
C LEU A 78 12.39 9.09 1.22
N ASP A 79 13.03 9.81 0.29
CA ASP A 79 14.45 9.70 -0.10
C ASP A 79 14.96 8.27 -0.37
N ASP A 80 14.05 7.35 -0.71
CA ASP A 80 14.34 5.96 -1.06
C ASP A 80 13.27 5.45 -2.05
N CYS A 81 13.63 4.48 -2.88
CA CYS A 81 12.75 3.92 -3.90
C CYS A 81 11.58 3.19 -3.25
N ILE A 82 10.34 3.58 -3.54
CA ILE A 82 9.13 2.88 -3.06
C ILE A 82 8.91 1.65 -3.95
N VAL A 83 8.94 0.48 -3.32
CA VAL A 83 8.83 -0.84 -3.95
C VAL A 83 7.41 -1.39 -3.86
N ASP A 84 6.73 -1.26 -2.71
CA ASP A 84 5.35 -1.73 -2.55
C ASP A 84 4.59 -0.90 -1.50
N LEU A 85 3.27 -0.86 -1.65
CA LEU A 85 2.33 -0.16 -0.79
C LEU A 85 1.22 -1.11 -0.38
N LYS A 86 0.95 -1.19 0.93
CA LYS A 86 -0.15 -1.99 1.48
C LYS A 86 -0.80 -1.27 2.65
N THR A 87 -2.07 -1.59 2.91
CA THR A 87 -2.72 -1.24 4.17
C THR A 87 -2.94 -2.49 5.01
N GLY A 88 -2.75 -2.35 6.32
CA GLY A 88 -2.97 -3.43 7.28
C GLY A 88 -3.55 -2.90 8.58
N ARG A 89 -4.26 -3.76 9.31
CA ARG A 89 -4.85 -3.44 10.61
C ARG A 89 -3.76 -3.40 11.69
N GLY A 90 -3.58 -2.24 12.31
CA GLY A 90 -2.82 -2.08 13.54
C GLY A 90 -3.61 -2.55 14.77
N SER A 91 -3.20 -2.13 15.97
CA SER A 91 -3.93 -2.44 17.20
C SER A 91 -5.32 -1.79 17.28
N GLN A 92 -5.51 -0.64 16.63
CA GLN A 92 -6.77 0.12 16.67
C GLN A 92 -7.28 0.50 15.27
N ASP A 93 -6.40 1.02 14.41
CA ASP A 93 -6.78 1.56 13.11
C ASP A 93 -6.04 0.93 11.91
N LEU A 94 -6.50 1.25 10.71
CA LEU A 94 -5.84 0.88 9.46
C LEU A 94 -4.58 1.75 9.29
N ARG A 95 -3.45 1.11 9.04
CA ARG A 95 -2.15 1.76 8.85
C ARG A 95 -1.68 1.59 7.41
N LEU A 96 -0.87 2.53 6.93
CA LEU A 96 -0.19 2.43 5.66
C LEU A 96 1.20 1.83 5.87
N ALA A 97 1.49 0.71 5.21
CA ALA A 97 2.82 0.14 5.11
C ALA A 97 3.44 0.52 3.76
N VAL A 98 4.62 1.14 3.83
CA VAL A 98 5.44 1.53 2.67
C VAL A 98 6.73 0.73 2.71
N LEU A 99 6.92 -0.10 1.70
CA LEU A 99 8.16 -0.84 1.49
C LEU A 99 9.07 -0.02 0.57
N THR A 100 10.25 0.33 1.04
CA THR A 100 11.30 0.95 0.24
C THR A 100 12.46 -0.01 0.00
N ALA A 101 13.45 0.37 -0.82
CA ALA A 101 14.60 -0.50 -1.10
C ALA A 101 15.44 -0.84 0.14
N SER A 102 15.39 -0.02 1.20
CA SER A 102 16.17 -0.23 2.43
C SER A 102 15.35 -0.37 3.72
N LYS A 103 14.05 -0.02 3.71
CA LYS A 103 13.22 0.02 4.90
C LYS A 103 11.80 -0.49 4.65
N LEU A 104 11.17 -0.99 5.71
CA LEU A 104 9.72 -1.13 5.81
C LEU A 104 9.22 -0.10 6.83
N MET A 105 8.47 0.90 6.36
CA MET A 105 7.94 1.98 7.18
C MET A 105 6.43 1.82 7.34
N VAL A 106 5.93 1.94 8.56
CA VAL A 106 4.49 1.90 8.85
C VAL A 106 4.06 3.25 9.37
N PHE A 107 3.05 3.83 8.72
CA PHE A 107 2.51 5.16 9.01
C PHE A 107 1.11 5.08 9.61
N ASP A 108 0.89 5.88 10.64
CA ASP A 108 -0.43 6.33 11.05
C ASP A 108 -0.80 7.53 10.15
N VAL A 109 -1.98 7.46 9.53
CA VAL A 109 -2.49 8.49 8.62
C VAL A 109 -3.65 9.20 9.33
N ALA A 110 -3.47 10.47 9.67
CA ALA A 110 -4.50 11.27 10.33
C ALA A 110 -5.03 12.33 9.36
N LEU A 111 -6.34 12.57 9.39
CA LEU A 111 -6.93 13.69 8.65
C LEU A 111 -6.82 14.97 9.47
N VAL A 112 -6.39 16.04 8.83
CA VAL A 112 -6.38 17.38 9.43
C VAL A 112 -7.60 18.13 8.91
N GLU A 113 -8.59 18.32 9.78
CA GLU A 113 -9.79 19.12 9.45
C GLU A 113 -9.48 20.61 9.64
N GLU A 114 -8.91 21.25 8.62
CA GLU A 114 -8.72 22.71 8.62
C GLU A 114 -10.00 23.40 8.14
N SER A 115 -10.57 24.26 9.00
CA SER A 115 -11.64 25.18 8.65
C SER A 115 -11.12 26.61 8.55
N ASN A 116 -11.53 27.34 7.51
CA ASN A 116 -11.20 28.75 7.37
C ASN A 116 -11.89 29.62 8.44
N GLU A 117 -11.51 30.90 8.56
CA GLU A 117 -12.19 31.90 9.42
C GLU A 117 -13.72 32.00 9.16
N TYR A 118 -14.20 31.55 7.99
CA TYR A 118 -15.61 31.48 7.63
C TYR A 118 -16.26 30.08 7.82
N GLY A 119 -15.57 29.14 8.45
CA GLY A 119 -16.07 27.77 8.70
C GLY A 119 -16.16 26.88 7.45
N LEU A 120 -15.58 27.30 6.32
CA LEU A 120 -15.53 26.50 5.09
C LEU A 120 -14.31 25.56 5.10
N PRO A 121 -14.47 24.27 4.74
CA PRO A 121 -13.37 23.32 4.71
C PRO A 121 -12.37 23.68 3.60
N LEU A 122 -11.09 23.82 3.94
CA LEU A 122 -10.02 24.26 3.01
C LEU A 122 -9.48 23.10 2.13
N GLY A 123 -10.20 21.98 2.09
CA GLY A 123 -9.76 20.74 1.45
C GLY A 123 -9.21 19.75 2.48
N ASP A 124 -9.42 18.47 2.20
CA ASP A 124 -9.02 17.39 3.10
C ASP A 124 -7.51 17.19 3.02
N ARG A 125 -6.77 17.73 3.99
CA ARG A 125 -5.33 17.44 4.14
C ARG A 125 -5.14 16.27 5.10
N CYS A 126 -4.06 15.53 4.91
CA CYS A 126 -3.67 14.50 5.87
C CYS A 126 -2.24 14.69 6.35
N GLU A 127 -1.98 14.21 7.55
CA GLU A 127 -0.66 14.13 8.16
C GLU A 127 -0.21 12.67 8.20
N LEU A 128 1.08 12.46 7.93
CA LEU A 128 1.73 11.15 8.00
C LEU A 128 2.67 11.12 9.19
N LYS A 129 2.40 10.22 10.13
CA LYS A 129 3.27 9.97 11.29
C LYS A 129 3.83 8.57 11.20
N ILE A 130 5.16 8.45 11.30
CA ILE A 130 5.81 7.12 11.37
C ILE A 130 5.43 6.48 12.70
N ALA A 131 4.75 5.33 12.64
CA ALA A 131 4.45 4.51 13.81
C ALA A 131 5.69 3.70 14.21
N TYR A 132 6.32 3.04 13.23
CA TYR A 132 7.58 2.31 13.39
C TYR A 132 8.25 2.08 12.03
N GLU A 133 9.56 1.79 12.06
CA GLU A 133 10.35 1.41 10.89
C GLU A 133 11.18 0.16 11.16
N HIS A 134 11.34 -0.67 10.14
CA HIS A 134 12.25 -1.81 10.12
C HIS A 134 13.31 -1.61 9.05
N ARG A 135 14.58 -1.71 9.43
CA ARG A 135 15.69 -1.71 8.45
C ARG A 135 15.79 -3.09 7.81
N LEU A 136 15.93 -3.11 6.50
CA LEU A 136 16.05 -4.35 5.74
C LEU A 136 17.52 -4.67 5.50
N SER A 137 17.91 -5.92 5.77
CA SER A 137 19.26 -6.44 5.49
C SER A 137 19.39 -7.03 4.09
N ARG A 138 18.31 -7.05 3.32
CA ARG A 138 18.19 -7.64 1.98
C ARG A 138 17.32 -6.74 1.11
N PHE A 139 17.47 -6.87 -0.21
CA PHE A 139 16.69 -6.11 -1.17
C PHE A 139 15.26 -6.67 -1.27
N PRO A 140 14.22 -5.88 -0.92
CA PRO A 140 12.84 -6.32 -1.01
C PRO A 140 12.34 -6.34 -2.46
N ALA A 141 11.32 -7.15 -2.69
CA ALA A 141 10.63 -7.32 -3.97
C ALA A 141 9.12 -7.10 -3.86
N SER A 142 8.48 -7.53 -2.76
CA SER A 142 7.06 -7.31 -2.52
C SER A 142 6.69 -7.37 -1.04
N LEU A 143 5.52 -6.84 -0.69
CA LEU A 143 4.95 -6.87 0.65
C LEU A 143 3.63 -7.66 0.65
N THR A 144 3.53 -8.64 1.54
CA THR A 144 2.28 -9.35 1.85
C THR A 144 1.81 -8.97 3.25
N VAL A 145 0.50 -8.76 3.41
CA VAL A 145 -0.12 -8.35 4.66
C VAL A 145 -1.28 -9.28 4.99
N GLY A 146 -1.43 -9.61 6.27
CA GLY A 146 -2.62 -10.30 6.75
C GLY A 146 -2.48 -10.86 8.15
N PRO A 147 -3.55 -11.46 8.69
CA PRO A 147 -3.56 -12.05 10.03
C PRO A 147 -2.90 -13.43 10.01
N PHE A 148 -1.57 -13.48 9.83
CA PHE A 148 -0.82 -14.75 9.80
C PHE A 148 -1.01 -15.50 11.14
N GLY A 149 -1.20 -16.82 11.08
CA GLY A 149 -1.47 -17.62 12.29
C GLY A 149 -2.90 -17.50 12.80
N GLY A 150 -3.81 -16.88 12.05
CA GLY A 150 -5.21 -16.70 12.44
C GLY A 150 -5.42 -15.68 13.55
N VAL A 151 -4.47 -14.76 13.74
CA VAL A 151 -4.57 -13.70 14.75
C VAL A 151 -5.75 -12.78 14.46
N ARG A 152 -6.51 -12.41 15.49
CA ARG A 152 -7.67 -11.51 15.35
C ARG A 152 -7.28 -10.07 15.63
N GLY A 153 -7.83 -9.15 14.85
CA GLY A 153 -7.78 -7.71 15.13
C GLY A 153 -6.45 -7.02 14.79
N ARG A 154 -5.50 -7.71 14.16
CA ARG A 154 -4.24 -7.13 13.66
C ARG A 154 -3.72 -7.92 12.47
N ASP A 155 -3.00 -7.23 11.61
CA ASP A 155 -2.28 -7.83 10.50
C ASP A 155 -0.78 -7.79 10.76
N PHE A 156 -0.09 -8.78 10.21
CA PHE A 156 1.36 -8.91 10.19
C PHE A 156 1.87 -8.69 8.77
N LEU A 157 3.19 -8.47 8.66
CA LEU A 157 3.85 -8.08 7.42
C LEU A 157 4.86 -9.16 7.04
N CYS A 158 4.85 -9.54 5.76
CA CYS A 158 5.83 -10.47 5.19
C CYS A 158 6.49 -9.77 4.00
N VAL A 159 7.79 -9.50 4.12
CA VAL A 159 8.60 -8.94 3.04
C VAL A 159 9.22 -10.09 2.28
N GLN A 160 8.93 -10.18 0.99
CA GLN A 160 9.65 -11.06 0.08
C GLN A 160 10.86 -10.32 -0.47
N CYS A 161 12.04 -10.91 -0.35
CA CYS A 161 13.28 -10.38 -0.90
C CYS A 161 13.54 -10.94 -2.31
N LEU A 162 14.39 -10.25 -3.08
CA LEU A 162 14.76 -10.67 -4.44
C LEU A 162 15.40 -12.06 -4.52
N ASP A 163 16.07 -12.48 -3.45
CA ASP A 163 16.70 -13.79 -3.32
C ASP A 163 15.73 -14.91 -2.86
N GLY A 164 14.43 -14.62 -2.78
CA GLY A 164 13.40 -15.56 -2.34
C GLY A 164 13.28 -15.69 -0.81
N THR A 165 14.05 -14.93 -0.03
CA THR A 165 13.92 -14.90 1.43
C THR A 165 12.62 -14.20 1.83
N LEU A 166 11.88 -14.79 2.77
CA LEU A 166 10.72 -14.17 3.41
C LEU A 166 11.11 -13.66 4.80
N LEU A 167 10.85 -12.39 5.08
CA LEU A 167 11.06 -11.76 6.39
C LEU A 167 9.69 -11.48 7.02
N PHE A 168 9.44 -12.06 8.19
CA PHE A 168 8.16 -11.91 8.90
C PHE A 168 8.28 -10.90 10.04
N TYR A 169 7.31 -10.00 10.12
CA TYR A 169 7.22 -8.96 11.13
C TYR A 169 5.85 -9.00 11.82
N GLU A 170 5.88 -9.17 13.13
CA GLU A 170 4.74 -9.02 14.02
C GLU A 170 4.69 -7.57 14.51
N GLN A 171 4.13 -6.70 13.67
CA GLN A 171 4.03 -5.26 13.92
C GLN A 171 5.42 -4.62 14.13
N GLU A 172 5.69 -4.07 15.32
CA GLU A 172 6.97 -3.44 15.70
C GLU A 172 8.11 -4.46 15.88
N VAL A 173 7.83 -5.76 15.85
CA VAL A 173 8.81 -6.82 16.16
C VAL A 173 9.13 -7.64 14.91
N PHE A 174 10.42 -7.77 14.60
CA PHE A 174 10.88 -8.78 13.64
C PHE A 174 10.71 -10.18 14.26
N ALA A 175 9.97 -11.06 13.58
CA ALA A 175 9.64 -12.38 14.10
C ALA A 175 10.67 -13.43 13.66
N PHE A 176 10.77 -13.71 12.36
CA PHE A 176 11.68 -14.71 11.83
C PHE A 176 11.95 -14.55 10.32
N VAL A 177 12.98 -15.24 9.85
CA VAL A 177 13.31 -15.38 8.43
C VAL A 177 12.96 -16.79 7.96
N GLN A 178 12.34 -16.92 6.80
CA GLN A 178 12.18 -18.19 6.09
C GLN A 178 12.82 -18.10 4.71
N ALA A 179 13.88 -18.87 4.48
CA ALA A 179 14.41 -19.06 3.13
C ALA A 179 13.51 -20.04 2.37
N THR A 180 13.05 -19.66 1.19
CA THR A 180 12.36 -20.57 0.28
C THR A 180 13.40 -21.39 -0.49
N ARG A 181 13.17 -22.69 -0.62
CA ARG A 181 14.10 -23.56 -1.37
C ARG A 181 13.85 -23.40 -2.87
N ASN A 182 14.91 -23.51 -3.66
CA ASN A 182 14.86 -23.61 -5.12
C ASN A 182 14.17 -22.43 -5.85
N ARG A 183 14.26 -21.21 -5.30
CA ARG A 183 13.74 -20.02 -5.98
C ARG A 183 14.86 -19.25 -6.66
N LEU A 184 14.64 -18.93 -7.94
CA LEU A 184 15.55 -18.13 -8.75
C LEU A 184 15.18 -16.63 -8.72
N LEU A 185 13.88 -16.34 -8.60
CA LEU A 185 13.32 -14.98 -8.68
C LEU A 185 12.25 -14.77 -7.60
N ALA A 186 11.99 -13.50 -7.26
CA ALA A 186 10.84 -13.13 -6.45
C ALA A 186 9.54 -13.39 -7.23
N GLU A 187 8.69 -14.23 -6.66
CA GLU A 187 7.47 -14.74 -7.29
C GLU A 187 6.24 -14.11 -6.64
N PRO A 188 5.14 -13.89 -7.38
CA PRO A 188 3.89 -13.44 -6.78
C PRO A 188 3.48 -14.36 -5.62
N ILE A 189 3.33 -13.78 -4.44
CA ILE A 189 2.92 -14.46 -3.21
C ILE A 189 1.70 -13.75 -2.62
N VAL A 190 0.73 -14.53 -2.16
CA VAL A 190 -0.47 -14.04 -1.48
C VAL A 190 -0.70 -14.85 -0.21
N TYR A 191 -1.30 -14.22 0.79
CA TYR A 191 -1.75 -14.91 1.99
C TYR A 191 -3.26 -15.16 1.91
N VAL A 192 -3.69 -16.37 2.28
CA VAL A 192 -5.09 -16.81 2.29
C VAL A 192 -5.53 -17.03 3.74
N PRO A 193 -6.18 -16.04 4.38
CA PRO A 193 -6.51 -16.10 5.82
C PRO A 193 -7.41 -17.27 6.20
N ARG A 194 -8.30 -17.70 5.29
CA ARG A 194 -9.26 -18.79 5.56
C ARG A 194 -8.58 -20.12 5.93
N TYR A 195 -7.39 -20.37 5.39
CA TYR A 195 -6.66 -21.61 5.57
C TYR A 195 -5.29 -21.42 6.23
N ASP A 196 -4.92 -20.17 6.54
CA ASP A 196 -3.61 -19.81 7.09
C ASP A 196 -2.44 -20.29 6.19
N LEU A 197 -2.57 -19.98 4.89
CA LEU A 197 -1.65 -20.41 3.84
C LEU A 197 -1.04 -19.23 3.10
N PHE A 198 0.25 -19.29 2.83
CA PHE A 198 0.90 -18.54 1.78
C PHE A 198 0.83 -19.34 0.48
N VAL A 199 0.41 -18.69 -0.59
CA VAL A 199 0.33 -19.27 -1.92
C VAL A 199 1.27 -18.51 -2.84
N ALA A 200 2.20 -19.22 -3.46
CA ALA A 200 3.17 -18.64 -4.40
C ALA A 200 3.13 -19.37 -5.74
N ALA A 201 3.27 -18.61 -6.83
CA ALA A 201 3.41 -19.17 -8.17
C ALA A 201 4.88 -19.37 -8.51
N SER A 202 5.35 -20.62 -8.47
CA SER A 202 6.76 -20.93 -8.65
C SER A 202 7.21 -20.82 -10.11
N SER A 203 8.51 -20.60 -10.30
CA SER A 203 9.20 -20.66 -11.60
C SER A 203 9.13 -22.04 -12.28
N SER A 204 8.76 -23.09 -11.54
CA SER A 204 8.45 -24.41 -12.10
C SER A 204 7.00 -24.54 -12.59
N TRP A 205 6.27 -23.42 -12.71
CA TRP A 205 4.87 -23.40 -13.13
C TRP A 205 3.93 -24.18 -12.20
N CYS A 206 4.30 -24.27 -10.92
CA CYS A 206 3.51 -24.91 -9.89
C CYS A 206 2.99 -23.88 -8.90
N LEU A 207 1.78 -24.11 -8.39
CA LEU A 207 1.26 -23.35 -7.27
C LEU A 207 1.72 -24.04 -5.98
N GLU A 208 2.53 -23.35 -5.19
CA GLU A 208 3.02 -23.84 -3.91
C GLU A 208 2.19 -23.26 -2.77
N CYS A 209 1.73 -24.11 -1.86
CA CYS A 209 1.00 -23.73 -0.66
C CYS A 209 1.86 -24.01 0.57
N HIS A 210 2.22 -22.96 1.30
CA HIS A 210 3.02 -23.01 2.51
C HIS A 210 2.15 -22.63 3.70
N ARG A 211 1.94 -23.56 4.62
CA ARG A 211 1.17 -23.28 5.84
C ARG A 211 1.99 -22.43 6.79
N HIS A 212 1.37 -21.40 7.36
CA HIS A 212 1.98 -20.68 8.46
C HIS A 212 1.86 -21.55 9.72
N VAL A 213 2.98 -22.10 10.18
CA VAL A 213 3.05 -22.86 11.42
C VAL A 213 4.24 -22.31 12.18
N LEU A 214 4.00 -21.72 13.35
CA LEU A 214 5.07 -21.43 14.30
C LEU A 214 5.69 -22.76 14.69
N ALA A 215 6.99 -22.93 14.48
CA ALA A 215 7.70 -24.12 14.92
C ALA A 215 7.54 -24.22 16.45
N THR A 216 6.69 -25.13 16.91
CA THR A 216 6.70 -25.58 18.31
C THR A 216 8.03 -26.28 18.52
N VAL A 217 8.92 -25.64 19.29
CA VAL A 217 10.13 -26.25 19.83
C VAL A 217 9.74 -27.32 20.86
#